data_AF-A0A932CML6-F1
#
_entry.id   AF-A0A932CML6-F1
#
_cell.length_a   1.000
_cell.length_b   1.000
_cell.length_c   1.000
_cell.angle_alpha   90.00
_cell.angle_beta   90.00
_cell.angle_gamma   90.00
#
_symmetry.space_group_name_H-M   'P 1'
#
loop_
_entity.id
_entity.type
_entity.pdbx_description
1 polymer ?
#
loop_
_entity_poly.entity_id
_entity_poly.type
_entity_poly.pdbx_seq_one_letter_code
_entity_poly.pdbx_strand_id
1 'polypeptide(L)'
;MYYVKGLRVGFLLILLGLGGGAVERSWAQAVEVGSCQECHSREKEKKLRNPVPLWQKSIHAAHQVSCDGCHGGDPKAGAKEAAKLAKNGYLGKPEEEQIPDFCGQCHGTERENFFKGPHGEALKEGEDAPVCTACHGSHRVRSPDLEKIITEEACSDCHEFPDSQKIKDSLIRINGRLRKAELLLGEVWRKGMDVDPMRRELQSVKEEVEKLAHEMAVNRTVQQEPQLASAIEKAMGNLSRLDREADRRRLAGAVSIGFLLVGLIVAIGYRRTLHS
;
A
#
# COMPACT_ATOMS: atom_id res chain seq x y z
N MET A 1 -13.55 -23.77 -17.99
CA MET A 1 -13.20 -25.19 -18.18
C MET A 1 -13.27 -25.50 -19.67
N TYR A 2 -12.13 -25.57 -20.36
CA TYR A 2 -11.98 -26.41 -21.55
C TYR A 2 -10.59 -27.04 -21.48
N TYR A 3 -10.63 -28.36 -21.44
CA TYR A 3 -9.55 -29.31 -21.21
C TYR A 3 -8.92 -29.63 -22.56
N VAL A 4 -7.60 -29.52 -22.72
CA VAL A 4 -6.90 -30.18 -23.83
C VAL A 4 -5.66 -30.92 -23.29
N LYS A 5 -5.71 -32.24 -23.49
CA LYS A 5 -4.67 -33.26 -23.27
C LYS A 5 -3.38 -32.83 -23.99
N GLY A 6 -2.19 -32.89 -23.41
CA GLY A 6 -1.53 -34.13 -22.99
C GLY A 6 -0.86 -34.82 -24.20
N LEU A 7 0.38 -34.46 -24.54
CA LEU A 7 1.27 -35.31 -25.34
C LEU A 7 2.70 -35.24 -24.76
N ARG A 8 3.11 -36.33 -24.14
CA ARG A 8 4.50 -36.60 -23.74
C ARG A 8 5.18 -37.32 -24.90
N VAL A 9 6.29 -36.78 -25.39
CA VAL A 9 7.29 -37.55 -26.13
C VAL A 9 8.64 -37.17 -25.55
N GLY A 10 9.29 -38.13 -24.92
CA GLY A 10 10.72 -38.07 -24.67
C GLY A 10 11.39 -39.08 -25.61
N PHE A 11 12.54 -38.73 -26.17
CA PHE A 11 13.67 -39.67 -26.28
C PHE A 11 14.98 -38.93 -26.60
N LEU A 12 15.97 -39.29 -25.80
CA LEU A 12 17.43 -39.39 -25.96
C LEU A 12 18.29 -38.32 -26.64
N LEU A 13 19.31 -37.96 -25.85
CA LEU A 13 20.61 -37.38 -26.16
C LEU A 13 21.46 -38.26 -27.10
N ILE A 14 22.12 -37.62 -28.08
CA ILE A 14 23.48 -37.97 -28.52
C ILE A 14 24.26 -36.66 -28.76
N LEU A 15 25.37 -36.52 -28.04
CA LEU A 15 26.40 -35.48 -28.19
C LEU A 15 27.28 -35.77 -29.41
N LEU A 16 27.72 -34.72 -30.11
CA LEU A 16 29.13 -34.52 -30.51
C LEU A 16 29.32 -33.22 -31.32
N GLY A 17 30.04 -32.27 -30.71
CA GLY A 17 31.21 -31.68 -31.35
C GLY A 17 31.10 -30.38 -32.16
N LEU A 18 31.56 -29.30 -31.51
CA LEU A 18 32.45 -28.25 -32.05
C LEU A 18 31.87 -27.18 -32.98
N GLY A 19 31.88 -25.93 -32.49
CA GLY A 19 32.06 -24.76 -33.36
C GLY A 19 31.22 -23.54 -32.99
N GLY A 20 31.85 -22.60 -32.28
CA GLY A 20 31.71 -21.16 -32.55
C GLY A 20 30.40 -20.46 -32.17
N GLY A 21 30.50 -19.51 -31.26
CA GLY A 21 29.53 -18.43 -31.11
C GLY A 21 28.64 -18.55 -29.88
N ALA A 22 29.19 -18.22 -28.72
CA ALA A 22 28.37 -17.80 -27.59
C ALA A 22 27.58 -16.56 -28.04
N VAL A 23 26.31 -16.74 -28.42
CA VAL A 23 25.36 -15.64 -28.53
C VAL A 23 25.05 -15.24 -27.10
N GLU A 24 25.87 -14.34 -26.56
CA GLU A 24 25.54 -13.57 -25.37
C GLU A 24 24.21 -12.88 -25.68
N ARG A 25 23.14 -13.38 -25.08
CA ARG A 25 21.93 -12.57 -24.89
C ARG A 25 22.32 -11.46 -23.94
N SER A 26 22.80 -10.36 -24.50
CA SER A 26 22.88 -9.08 -23.81
C SER A 26 21.46 -8.73 -23.40
N TRP A 27 21.22 -8.85 -22.09
CA TRP A 27 20.03 -8.27 -21.49
C TRP A 27 20.19 -6.76 -21.62
N ALA A 28 19.53 -6.23 -22.65
CA ALA A 28 19.14 -4.84 -22.84
C ALA A 28 19.86 -3.83 -21.93
N GLN A 29 20.94 -3.22 -22.42
CA GLN A 29 21.19 -1.82 -22.05
C GLN A 29 20.03 -0.98 -22.57
N ALA A 30 19.07 -0.70 -21.68
CA ALA A 30 18.20 0.45 -21.78
C ALA A 30 18.09 1.08 -20.39
N VAL A 31 19.10 1.87 -20.04
CA VAL A 31 18.90 2.98 -19.10
C VAL A 31 19.13 4.27 -19.89
N GLU A 32 18.19 4.59 -20.78
CA GLU A 32 18.09 5.91 -21.39
C GLU A 32 17.16 6.78 -20.55
N VAL A 33 17.72 7.61 -19.67
CA VAL A 33 17.20 8.95 -19.36
C VAL A 33 18.26 9.70 -18.53
N GLY A 34 18.71 10.85 -19.02
CA GLY A 34 19.44 11.84 -18.22
C GLY A 34 18.50 12.51 -17.23
N SER A 35 17.96 11.74 -16.28
CA SER A 35 16.97 12.17 -15.29
C SER A 35 17.42 13.37 -14.48
N CYS A 36 16.46 14.20 -14.03
CA CYS A 36 16.70 15.41 -13.25
C CYS A 36 17.72 15.21 -12.11
N GLN A 37 17.64 14.05 -11.44
CA GLN A 37 18.54 13.61 -10.37
C GLN A 37 20.01 13.45 -10.80
N GLU A 38 20.30 13.01 -12.04
CA GLU A 38 21.67 12.83 -12.54
C GLU A 38 22.38 14.18 -12.64
N CYS A 39 21.75 15.15 -13.29
CA CYS A 39 22.27 16.51 -13.41
C CYS A 39 22.32 17.18 -12.03
N HIS A 40 21.21 17.13 -11.26
CA HIS A 40 21.14 17.77 -9.95
C HIS A 40 22.11 17.16 -8.91
N SER A 41 22.49 15.88 -9.03
CA SER A 41 23.47 15.25 -8.13
C SER A 41 24.88 15.88 -8.24
N ARG A 42 25.19 16.51 -9.38
CA ARG A 42 26.49 17.11 -9.69
C ARG A 42 26.50 18.63 -9.56
N GLU A 43 25.36 19.24 -9.24
CA GLU A 43 25.25 20.69 -9.09
C GLU A 43 26.16 21.22 -7.98
N LYS A 44 26.76 22.39 -8.20
CA LYS A 44 27.68 23.00 -7.22
C LYS A 44 26.92 23.49 -5.99
N GLU A 45 25.73 24.04 -6.20
CA GLU A 45 24.91 24.59 -5.13
C GLU A 45 24.24 23.49 -4.30
N LYS A 46 24.48 23.51 -2.98
CA LYS A 46 23.92 22.54 -2.03
C LYS A 46 22.39 22.46 -2.10
N LYS A 47 21.70 23.60 -2.27
CA LYS A 47 20.23 23.65 -2.37
C LYS A 47 19.68 22.89 -3.59
N LEU A 48 20.47 22.75 -4.65
CA LEU A 48 20.08 22.00 -5.86
C LEU A 48 20.51 20.53 -5.80
N ARG A 49 21.64 20.25 -5.12
CA ARG A 49 22.22 18.91 -5.01
C ARG A 49 21.64 18.06 -3.89
N ASN A 50 21.41 18.65 -2.72
CA ASN A 50 20.97 17.92 -1.52
C ASN A 50 19.57 17.29 -1.63
N PRO A 51 18.60 17.81 -2.42
CA PRO A 51 17.33 17.14 -2.63
C PRO A 51 17.47 15.71 -3.17
N VAL A 52 18.47 15.44 -4.02
CA VAL A 52 18.65 14.12 -4.66
C VAL A 52 18.84 12.99 -3.64
N PRO A 53 19.83 13.02 -2.72
CA PRO A 53 20.00 11.96 -1.73
C PRO A 53 18.88 11.90 -0.67
N LEU A 54 18.11 12.99 -0.48
CA LEU A 54 16.92 12.98 0.37
C LEU A 54 15.76 12.25 -0.31
N TRP A 55 15.53 12.57 -1.59
CA TRP A 55 14.51 11.94 -2.43
C TRP A 55 14.75 10.44 -2.58
N GLN A 56 15.99 10.00 -2.78
CA GLN A 56 16.34 8.57 -2.84
C GLN A 56 15.90 7.77 -1.60
N LYS A 57 15.68 8.44 -0.45
CA LYS A 57 15.24 7.83 0.81
C LYS A 57 13.73 8.02 1.06
N SER A 58 12.99 8.54 0.10
CA SER A 58 11.56 8.80 0.21
C SER A 58 10.71 7.60 -0.22
N ILE A 59 9.46 7.55 0.25
CA ILE A 59 8.47 6.59 -0.23
C ILE A 59 8.20 6.78 -1.74
N HIS A 60 8.24 8.02 -2.23
CA HIS A 60 8.04 8.32 -3.65
C HIS A 60 9.14 7.72 -4.54
N ALA A 61 10.41 7.77 -4.12
CA ALA A 61 11.48 7.09 -4.85
C ALA A 61 11.31 5.56 -4.84
N ALA A 62 10.85 4.98 -3.72
CA ALA A 62 10.54 3.55 -3.65
C ALA A 62 9.42 3.14 -4.63
N HIS A 63 8.52 4.07 -4.96
CA HIS A 63 7.45 3.92 -5.95
C HIS A 63 7.79 4.54 -7.33
N GLN A 64 9.07 4.81 -7.60
CA GLN A 64 9.57 5.27 -8.90
C GLN A 64 9.02 6.64 -9.37
N VAL A 65 8.51 7.47 -8.46
CA VAL A 65 8.12 8.86 -8.76
C VAL A 65 9.38 9.72 -8.81
N SER A 66 9.80 10.11 -10.02
CA SER A 66 10.98 10.97 -10.23
C SER A 66 10.69 12.45 -9.93
N CYS A 67 11.71 13.29 -10.00
CA CYS A 67 11.63 14.71 -9.63
C CYS A 67 10.61 15.47 -10.49
N ASP A 68 10.52 15.14 -11.78
CA ASP A 68 9.55 15.69 -12.74
C ASP A 68 8.12 15.23 -12.46
N GLY A 69 7.93 14.09 -11.79
CA GLY A 69 6.61 13.65 -11.34
C GLY A 69 5.97 14.60 -10.33
N CYS A 70 6.78 15.37 -9.60
CA CYS A 70 6.30 16.42 -8.69
C CYS A 70 6.51 17.81 -9.29
N HIS A 71 7.74 18.14 -9.70
CA HIS A 71 8.12 19.50 -10.12
C HIS A 71 7.89 19.77 -11.60
N GLY A 72 7.45 18.78 -12.39
CA GLY A 72 7.34 18.87 -13.84
C GLY A 72 8.68 19.09 -14.54
N GLY A 73 8.63 19.67 -15.74
CA GLY A 73 9.79 19.87 -16.59
C GLY A 73 10.05 18.69 -17.54
N ASP A 74 11.17 18.75 -18.25
CA ASP A 74 11.56 17.73 -19.22
C ASP A 74 12.83 16.98 -18.75
N PRO A 75 12.70 15.74 -18.25
CA PRO A 75 13.83 14.93 -17.78
C PRO A 75 14.71 14.40 -18.93
N LYS A 76 14.35 14.65 -20.19
CA LYS A 76 15.15 14.26 -21.37
C LYS A 76 15.89 15.44 -21.98
N ALA A 77 15.62 16.66 -21.53
CA ALA A 77 16.28 17.84 -22.04
C ALA A 77 17.78 17.85 -21.65
N GLY A 78 18.65 18.01 -22.66
CA GLY A 78 20.10 18.05 -22.45
C GLY A 78 20.65 19.36 -21.85
N ALA A 79 19.79 20.37 -21.62
CA ALA A 79 20.17 21.67 -21.09
C ALA A 79 19.21 22.13 -19.97
N LYS A 80 19.74 22.82 -18.95
CA LYS A 80 18.97 23.23 -17.76
C LYS A 80 17.79 24.12 -18.11
N GLU A 81 17.97 25.03 -19.07
CA GLU A 81 16.98 26.00 -19.51
C GLU A 81 15.83 25.30 -20.21
N ALA A 82 16.14 24.31 -21.05
CA ALA A 82 15.15 23.50 -21.76
C ALA A 82 14.37 22.58 -20.81
N ALA A 83 15.06 21.99 -19.81
CA ALA A 83 14.45 21.12 -18.81
C ALA A 83 13.41 21.85 -17.95
N LYS A 84 13.62 23.15 -17.68
CA LYS A 84 12.84 23.95 -16.70
C LYS A 84 11.87 24.94 -17.35
N LEU A 85 11.56 24.77 -18.63
CA LEU A 85 10.60 25.65 -19.30
C LEU A 85 9.20 25.49 -18.72
N ALA A 86 8.51 26.61 -18.49
CA ALA A 86 7.12 26.61 -18.02
C ALA A 86 6.18 25.83 -18.94
N LYS A 87 6.45 25.82 -20.26
CA LYS A 87 5.68 25.04 -21.25
C LYS A 87 5.74 23.52 -21.00
N ASN A 88 6.74 23.05 -20.27
CA ASN A 88 6.90 21.64 -19.87
C ASN A 88 6.30 21.38 -18.48
N GLY A 89 5.45 22.29 -17.97
CA GLY A 89 4.81 22.17 -16.66
C GLY A 89 5.77 22.28 -15.48
N TYR A 90 6.94 22.92 -15.65
CA TYR A 90 7.89 23.08 -14.55
C TYR A 90 7.33 24.02 -13.47
N LEU A 91 7.15 23.49 -12.25
CA LEU A 91 6.55 24.17 -11.11
C LEU A 91 7.58 24.80 -10.17
N GLY A 92 8.84 24.35 -10.20
CA GLY A 92 9.87 24.85 -9.29
C GLY A 92 9.59 24.51 -7.82
N LYS A 93 10.04 25.35 -6.90
CA LYS A 93 9.76 25.20 -5.46
C LYS A 93 8.38 25.82 -5.19
N PRO A 94 7.37 25.06 -4.72
CA PRO A 94 6.09 25.64 -4.30
C PRO A 94 6.27 26.48 -3.03
N GLU A 95 5.44 27.50 -2.87
CA GLU A 95 5.23 28.18 -1.59
C GLU A 95 4.40 27.29 -0.65
N GLU A 96 4.43 27.55 0.66
CA GLU A 96 3.87 26.64 1.67
C GLU A 96 2.36 26.44 1.51
N GLU A 97 1.63 27.50 1.16
CA GLU A 97 0.18 27.47 0.93
C GLU A 97 -0.20 26.66 -0.32
N GLN A 98 0.76 26.48 -1.25
CA GLN A 98 0.57 25.71 -2.47
C GLN A 98 0.87 24.22 -2.29
N ILE A 99 1.51 23.82 -1.18
CA ILE A 99 1.91 22.43 -0.93
C ILE A 99 0.71 21.46 -0.92
N PRO A 100 -0.43 21.76 -0.28
CA PRO A 100 -1.59 20.86 -0.33
C PRO A 100 -2.09 20.60 -1.75
N ASP A 101 -2.14 21.63 -2.60
CA ASP A 101 -2.53 21.52 -4.00
C ASP A 101 -1.47 20.74 -4.82
N PHE A 102 -0.20 20.97 -4.53
CA PHE A 102 0.93 20.28 -5.16
C PHE A 102 0.90 18.77 -4.88
N CYS A 103 0.68 18.37 -3.62
CA CYS A 103 0.49 16.96 -3.26
C CYS A 103 -0.81 16.39 -3.85
N GLY A 104 -1.87 17.20 -3.88
CA GLY A 104 -3.19 16.82 -4.36
C GLY A 104 -3.31 16.54 -5.84
N GLN A 105 -2.29 16.83 -6.65
CA GLN A 105 -2.23 16.41 -8.06
C GLN A 105 -2.37 14.88 -8.20
N CYS A 106 -1.88 14.14 -7.20
CA CYS A 106 -2.05 12.68 -7.08
C CYS A 106 -2.88 12.30 -5.85
N HIS A 107 -2.74 13.02 -4.74
CA HIS A 107 -3.39 12.74 -3.44
C HIS A 107 -4.64 13.61 -3.21
N GLY A 108 -5.58 13.55 -4.15
CA GLY A 108 -6.76 14.42 -4.16
C GLY A 108 -7.66 14.23 -2.93
N THR A 109 -7.91 12.99 -2.53
CA THR A 109 -8.74 12.66 -1.36
C THR A 109 -8.10 13.18 -0.07
N GLU A 110 -6.79 13.00 0.09
CA GLU A 110 -6.04 13.45 1.26
C GLU A 110 -6.04 14.98 1.33
N ARG A 111 -5.81 15.66 0.20
CA ARG A 111 -5.93 17.12 0.09
C ARG A 111 -7.31 17.60 0.51
N GLU A 112 -8.37 16.97 0.00
CA GLU A 112 -9.74 17.35 0.36
C GLU A 112 -10.01 17.19 1.85
N ASN A 113 -9.51 16.12 2.47
CA ASN A 113 -9.68 15.87 3.90
C ASN A 113 -8.84 16.84 4.75
N PHE A 114 -7.61 17.16 4.33
CA PHE A 114 -6.80 18.21 4.96
C PHE A 114 -7.55 19.54 5.06
N PHE A 115 -8.19 19.97 3.97
CA PHE A 115 -8.94 21.22 3.94
C PHE A 115 -10.30 21.20 4.65
N LYS A 116 -10.73 20.04 5.19
CA LYS A 116 -11.88 19.89 6.11
C LYS A 116 -11.46 19.89 7.59
N GLY A 117 -10.15 19.95 7.83
CA GLY A 117 -9.54 19.92 9.15
C GLY A 117 -9.11 21.29 9.65
N PRO A 118 -8.79 21.43 10.96
CA PRO A 118 -8.38 22.70 11.55
C PRO A 118 -7.12 23.30 10.90
N HIS A 119 -6.12 22.48 10.55
CA HIS A 119 -4.91 22.98 9.88
C HIS A 119 -5.20 23.53 8.48
N GLY A 120 -6.05 22.86 7.71
CA GLY A 120 -6.43 23.33 6.38
C GLY A 120 -7.39 24.53 6.42
N GLU A 121 -8.21 24.65 7.47
CA GLU A 121 -9.03 25.83 7.72
C GLU A 121 -8.14 27.04 8.07
N ALA A 122 -7.20 26.90 9.01
CA ALA A 122 -6.25 27.95 9.36
C ALA A 122 -5.43 28.43 8.15
N LEU A 123 -4.95 27.50 7.31
CA LEU A 123 -4.24 27.84 6.07
C LEU A 123 -5.09 28.67 5.10
N LYS A 124 -6.40 28.39 4.99
CA LYS A 124 -7.33 29.18 4.14
C LYS A 124 -7.57 30.58 4.67
N GLU A 125 -7.49 30.76 5.98
CA GLU A 125 -7.63 32.05 6.65
C GLU A 125 -6.33 32.88 6.58
N GLY A 126 -5.26 32.30 6.03
CA GLY A 126 -3.95 32.95 5.90
C GLY A 126 -3.14 32.90 7.20
N GLU A 127 -3.51 32.02 8.13
CA GLU A 127 -2.73 31.75 9.33
C GLU A 127 -1.56 30.80 9.03
N ASP A 128 -0.53 30.86 9.86
CA ASP A 128 0.58 29.91 9.83
C ASP A 128 0.09 28.54 10.34
N ALA A 129 0.10 27.53 9.45
CA ALA A 129 -0.46 26.23 9.73
C ALA A 129 0.40 25.12 9.09
N PRO A 130 0.55 23.96 9.77
CA PRO A 130 1.32 22.87 9.21
C PRO A 130 0.62 22.29 7.98
N VAL A 131 1.39 22.13 6.90
CA VAL A 131 0.95 21.50 5.66
C VAL A 131 1.51 20.07 5.54
N CYS A 132 1.26 19.39 4.42
CA CYS A 132 1.63 18.00 4.20
C CYS A 132 3.09 17.69 4.57
N THR A 133 4.01 18.62 4.26
CA THR A 133 5.45 18.45 4.49
C THR A 133 5.86 18.59 5.96
N ALA A 134 5.03 19.13 6.84
CA ALA A 134 5.32 19.21 8.27
C ALA A 134 5.42 17.80 8.89
N CYS A 135 4.46 16.92 8.57
CA CYS A 135 4.47 15.53 9.06
C CYS A 135 5.22 14.58 8.10
N HIS A 136 4.98 14.71 6.79
CA HIS A 136 5.54 13.77 5.80
C HIS A 136 6.94 14.15 5.32
N GLY A 137 7.39 15.39 5.51
CA GLY A 137 8.62 15.90 4.90
C GLY A 137 8.45 16.26 3.42
N SER A 138 9.40 17.01 2.88
CA SER A 138 9.37 17.53 1.50
C SER A 138 10.12 16.65 0.50
N HIS A 139 11.45 16.77 0.43
CA HIS A 139 12.25 15.92 -0.46
C HIS A 139 12.46 14.52 0.11
N ARG A 140 12.39 14.34 1.42
CA ARG A 140 12.41 13.02 2.07
C ARG A 140 11.00 12.63 2.52
N VAL A 141 10.06 12.55 1.58
CA VAL A 141 8.67 12.16 1.88
C VAL A 141 8.66 10.80 2.60
N ARG A 142 8.15 10.78 3.82
CA ARG A 142 8.03 9.60 4.68
C ARG A 142 6.74 8.85 4.37
N SER A 143 6.79 7.53 4.50
CA SER A 143 5.58 6.70 4.48
C SER A 143 4.60 7.14 5.58
N PRO A 144 3.28 6.95 5.39
CA PRO A 144 2.24 7.36 6.35
C PRO A 144 2.18 6.46 7.61
N ASP A 145 3.33 6.06 8.14
CA ASP A 145 3.46 5.25 9.34
C ASP A 145 3.16 6.14 10.56
N LEU A 146 1.98 5.95 11.15
CA LEU A 146 1.44 6.76 12.26
C LEU A 146 2.43 6.93 13.41
N GLU A 147 3.22 5.90 13.73
CA GLU A 147 4.20 5.97 14.82
C GLU A 147 5.37 6.92 14.49
N LYS A 148 5.69 7.08 13.21
CA LYS A 148 6.84 7.85 12.70
C LYS A 148 6.50 9.24 12.21
N ILE A 149 5.23 9.51 11.87
CA ILE A 149 4.80 10.81 11.34
C ILE A 149 4.08 11.67 12.38
N ILE A 150 3.39 11.06 13.36
CA ILE A 150 2.76 11.77 14.47
C ILE A 150 3.71 11.68 15.67
N THR A 151 4.75 12.51 15.68
CA THR A 151 5.73 12.57 16.77
C THR A 151 5.57 13.84 17.59
N GLU A 152 6.12 13.84 18.79
CA GLU A 152 6.14 15.03 19.63
C GLU A 152 6.86 16.18 18.93
N GLU A 153 8.00 15.91 18.28
CA GLU A 153 8.73 16.94 17.55
C GLU A 153 7.92 17.53 16.39
N ALA A 154 7.11 16.72 15.70
CA ALA A 154 6.31 17.20 14.56
C ALA A 154 5.12 18.09 14.97
N CYS A 155 4.72 18.05 16.24
CA CYS A 155 3.52 18.71 16.76
C CYS A 155 3.84 19.88 17.68
N SER A 156 4.94 19.78 18.44
CA SER A 156 5.34 20.74 19.48
C SER A 156 5.90 22.06 18.94
N ASP A 157 6.11 22.17 17.63
CA ASP A 157 6.55 23.42 16.99
C ASP A 157 5.48 24.52 17.08
N CYS A 158 4.19 24.15 17.17
CA CYS A 158 3.07 25.10 17.17
C CYS A 158 2.17 25.02 18.42
N HIS A 159 1.91 23.83 18.95
CA HIS A 159 1.00 23.62 20.07
C HIS A 159 1.45 22.48 21.00
N GLU A 160 0.91 22.40 22.21
CA GLU A 160 1.30 21.36 23.15
C GLU A 160 0.94 19.95 22.65
N PHE A 161 1.86 19.00 22.83
CA PHE A 161 1.69 17.63 22.36
C PHE A 161 0.58 16.79 23.03
N PRO A 162 0.13 17.02 24.30
CA PRO A 162 -0.89 16.18 24.92
C PRO A 162 -2.20 16.02 24.11
N ASP A 163 -2.60 17.04 23.35
CA ASP A 163 -3.77 16.93 22.46
C ASP A 163 -3.46 16.12 21.19
N SER A 164 -2.26 16.28 20.64
CA SER A 164 -1.78 15.48 19.51
C SER A 164 -1.55 14.00 19.87
N GLN A 165 -1.21 13.72 21.13
CA GLN A 165 -1.08 12.36 21.63
C GLN A 165 -2.43 11.62 21.59
N LYS A 166 -3.55 12.31 21.86
CA LYS A 166 -4.90 11.70 21.81
C LYS A 166 -5.24 11.17 20.42
N ILE A 167 -4.99 11.97 19.38
CA ILE A 167 -5.24 11.55 17.99
C ILE A 167 -4.29 10.43 17.56
N LYS A 168 -3.00 10.52 17.93
CA LYS A 168 -2.02 9.46 17.69
C LYS A 168 -2.50 8.12 18.25
N ASP A 169 -2.83 8.10 19.53
CA ASP A 169 -3.24 6.89 20.23
C ASP A 169 -4.53 6.31 19.66
N SER A 170 -5.49 7.18 19.33
CA SER A 170 -6.75 6.78 18.71
C SER A 170 -6.54 6.10 17.35
N LEU A 171 -5.78 6.73 16.46
CA LEU A 171 -5.48 6.18 15.13
C LEU A 171 -4.69 4.87 15.22
N ILE A 172 -3.68 4.79 16.10
CA ILE A 172 -2.91 3.55 16.31
C ILE A 172 -3.80 2.41 16.81
N ARG A 173 -4.69 2.67 17.78
CA ARG A 173 -5.62 1.65 18.29
C ARG A 173 -6.57 1.14 17.20
N ILE A 174 -7.19 2.05 16.44
CA ILE A 174 -8.13 1.67 15.38
C ILE A 174 -7.41 0.91 14.27
N ASN A 175 -6.27 1.42 13.79
CA ASN A 175 -5.50 0.78 12.73
C ASN A 175 -4.98 -0.61 13.16
N GLY A 176 -4.56 -0.76 14.42
CA GLY A 176 -4.16 -2.05 14.98
C GLY A 176 -5.31 -3.06 15.03
N ARG A 177 -6.54 -2.64 15.38
CA ARG A 177 -7.74 -3.48 15.32
C ARG A 177 -8.09 -3.86 13.88
N LEU A 178 -8.09 -2.90 12.96
CA LEU A 178 -8.38 -3.10 11.55
C LEU A 178 -7.42 -4.11 10.93
N ARG A 179 -6.11 -3.96 11.17
CA ARG A 179 -5.10 -4.90 10.69
C ARG A 179 -5.34 -6.34 11.18
N LYS A 180 -5.72 -6.52 12.45
CA LYS A 180 -6.05 -7.85 12.98
C LYS A 180 -7.27 -8.45 12.28
N ALA A 181 -8.29 -7.64 12.01
CA ALA A 181 -9.49 -8.07 11.29
C ALA A 181 -9.18 -8.46 9.83
N GLU A 182 -8.35 -7.70 9.14
CA GLU A 182 -7.91 -8.01 7.76
C GLU A 182 -7.11 -9.32 7.68
N LEU A 183 -6.24 -9.60 8.67
CA LEU A 183 -5.50 -10.86 8.75
C LEU A 183 -6.45 -12.05 8.91
N LEU A 184 -7.40 -11.95 9.85
CA LEU A 184 -8.43 -12.98 10.04
C LEU A 184 -9.29 -13.15 8.78
N LEU A 185 -9.64 -12.07 8.11
CA LEU A 185 -10.38 -12.11 6.84
C LEU A 185 -9.61 -12.91 5.79
N GLY A 186 -8.31 -12.66 5.64
CA GLY A 186 -7.45 -13.40 4.71
C GLY A 186 -7.31 -14.88 5.07
N GLU A 187 -7.31 -15.23 6.34
CA GLU A 187 -7.35 -16.63 6.80
C GLU A 187 -8.65 -17.33 6.43
N VAL A 188 -9.80 -16.73 6.77
CA VAL A 188 -11.13 -17.27 6.49
C VAL A 188 -11.40 -17.37 4.98
N TRP A 189 -10.95 -16.38 4.20
CA TRP A 189 -11.03 -16.41 2.74
C TRP A 189 -10.22 -17.57 2.15
N ARG A 190 -9.00 -17.83 2.63
CA ARG A 190 -8.20 -18.99 2.21
C ARG A 190 -8.85 -20.33 2.57
N LYS A 191 -9.79 -20.35 3.52
CA LYS A 191 -10.62 -21.53 3.80
C LYS A 191 -11.78 -21.74 2.81
N GLY A 192 -11.98 -20.84 1.85
CA GLY A 192 -13.02 -20.92 0.82
C GLY A 192 -14.37 -20.38 1.27
N MET A 193 -14.41 -19.59 2.34
CA MET A 193 -15.64 -18.96 2.83
C MET A 193 -15.90 -17.63 2.10
N ASP A 194 -17.17 -17.28 1.93
CA ASP A 194 -17.57 -15.97 1.44
C ASP A 194 -17.30 -14.92 2.53
N VAL A 195 -16.31 -14.06 2.27
CA VAL A 195 -15.92 -12.97 3.17
C VAL A 195 -16.24 -11.60 2.60
N ASP A 196 -16.84 -11.52 1.41
CA ASP A 196 -17.03 -10.25 0.71
C ASP A 196 -17.84 -9.21 1.49
N PRO A 197 -18.88 -9.59 2.28
CA PRO A 197 -19.57 -8.63 3.15
C PRO A 197 -18.63 -7.96 4.17
N MET A 198 -17.82 -8.74 4.89
CA MET A 198 -16.87 -8.20 5.86
C MET A 198 -15.72 -7.46 5.19
N ARG A 199 -15.31 -7.86 3.97
CA ARG A 199 -14.32 -7.11 3.20
C ARG A 199 -14.80 -5.70 2.91
N ARG A 200 -16.05 -5.53 2.47
CA ARG A 200 -16.65 -4.21 2.23
C ARG A 200 -16.78 -3.39 3.51
N GLU A 201 -17.19 -4.02 4.61
CA GLU A 201 -17.30 -3.35 5.91
C GLU A 201 -15.94 -2.84 6.41
N LEU A 202 -14.90 -3.68 6.38
CA LEU A 202 -13.55 -3.28 6.77
C LEU A 202 -12.95 -2.22 5.83
N GLN A 203 -13.24 -2.30 4.53
CA GLN A 203 -12.82 -1.29 3.55
C GLN A 203 -13.45 0.08 3.86
N SER A 204 -14.74 0.13 4.20
CA SER A 204 -15.40 1.38 4.62
C SER A 204 -14.81 1.94 5.91
N VAL A 205 -14.47 1.09 6.88
CA VAL A 205 -13.76 1.53 8.10
C VAL A 205 -12.40 2.09 7.75
N LYS A 206 -11.65 1.44 6.87
CA LYS A 206 -10.34 1.90 6.41
C LYS A 206 -10.41 3.30 5.80
N GLU A 207 -11.39 3.54 4.92
CA GLU A 207 -11.60 4.84 4.28
C GLU A 207 -11.90 5.95 5.31
N GLU A 208 -12.73 5.69 6.33
CA GLU A 208 -12.99 6.69 7.38
C GLU A 208 -11.74 6.92 8.24
N VAL A 209 -10.94 5.89 8.54
CA VAL A 209 -9.66 6.05 9.25
C VAL A 209 -8.67 6.90 8.44
N GLU A 210 -8.54 6.64 7.14
CA GLU A 210 -7.68 7.43 6.24
C GLU A 210 -8.12 8.89 6.17
N LYS A 211 -9.43 9.14 6.18
CA LYS A 211 -10.00 10.48 6.26
C LYS A 211 -9.69 11.18 7.58
N LEU A 212 -9.93 10.53 8.72
CA LEU A 212 -9.62 11.10 10.04
C LEU A 212 -8.13 11.44 10.20
N ALA A 213 -7.25 10.61 9.63
CA ALA A 213 -5.81 10.83 9.65
C ALA A 213 -5.35 12.06 8.86
N HIS A 214 -6.12 12.52 7.87
CA HIS A 214 -5.80 13.71 7.08
C HIS A 214 -6.64 14.93 7.44
N GLU A 215 -7.81 14.76 8.06
CA GLU A 215 -8.54 15.87 8.69
C GLU A 215 -7.81 16.40 9.93
N MET A 216 -7.04 15.59 10.65
CA MET A 216 -6.28 16.01 11.86
C MET A 216 -7.14 16.71 12.94
N ALA A 217 -8.44 16.42 12.96
CA ALA A 217 -9.38 16.98 13.92
C ALA A 217 -9.47 16.09 15.18
N VAL A 218 -8.69 16.43 16.23
CA VAL A 218 -8.56 15.63 17.47
C VAL A 218 -9.90 15.19 18.04
N ASN A 219 -10.82 16.14 18.28
CA ASN A 219 -12.12 15.86 18.89
C ASN A 219 -12.96 14.90 18.04
N ARG A 220 -12.97 15.09 16.72
CA ARG A 220 -13.73 14.25 15.80
C ARG A 220 -13.17 12.82 15.78
N THR A 221 -11.85 12.67 15.70
CA THR A 221 -11.20 11.35 15.69
C THR A 221 -11.51 10.58 16.97
N VAL A 222 -11.37 11.22 18.13
CA VAL A 222 -11.66 10.60 19.43
C VAL A 222 -13.15 10.23 19.55
N GLN A 223 -14.06 11.06 19.03
CA GLN A 223 -15.51 10.78 19.06
C GLN A 223 -15.91 9.62 18.12
N GLN A 224 -15.27 9.48 16.96
CA GLN A 224 -15.59 8.42 16.02
C GLN A 224 -14.97 7.05 16.38
N GLU A 225 -13.89 7.03 17.17
CA GLU A 225 -13.16 5.80 17.54
C GLU A 225 -14.08 4.65 18.02
N PRO A 226 -15.02 4.86 18.97
CA PRO A 226 -15.84 3.76 19.48
C PRO A 226 -16.74 3.13 18.41
N GLN A 227 -17.26 3.94 17.48
CA GLN A 227 -18.11 3.48 16.40
C GLN A 227 -17.30 2.62 15.40
N LEU A 228 -16.11 3.11 15.01
CA LEU A 228 -15.22 2.37 14.12
C LEU A 228 -14.73 1.07 14.76
N ALA A 229 -14.36 1.12 16.04
CA ALA A 229 -13.98 -0.06 16.81
C ALA A 229 -15.11 -1.11 16.85
N SER A 230 -16.34 -0.68 17.12
CA SER A 230 -17.51 -1.57 17.14
C SER A 230 -17.78 -2.23 15.78
N ALA A 231 -17.63 -1.48 14.68
CA ALA A 231 -17.76 -2.03 13.33
C ALA A 231 -16.69 -3.10 13.05
N ILE A 232 -15.43 -2.85 13.43
CA ILE A 232 -14.35 -3.84 13.30
C ILE A 232 -14.65 -5.09 14.14
N GLU A 233 -15.06 -4.93 15.40
CA GLU A 233 -15.36 -6.03 16.30
C GLU A 233 -16.52 -6.90 15.79
N LYS A 234 -17.55 -6.27 15.23
CA LYS A 234 -18.67 -6.98 14.59
C LYS A 234 -18.20 -7.78 13.38
N ALA A 235 -17.40 -7.18 12.49
CA ALA A 235 -16.82 -7.86 11.34
C ALA A 235 -15.94 -9.06 11.78
N MET A 236 -15.11 -8.88 12.81
CA MET A 236 -14.30 -9.96 13.40
C MET A 236 -15.17 -11.08 13.97
N GLY A 237 -16.25 -10.76 14.69
CA GLY A 237 -17.18 -11.75 15.23
C GLY A 237 -17.84 -12.60 14.14
N ASN A 238 -18.21 -11.97 13.03
CA ASN A 238 -18.75 -12.65 11.84
C ASN A 238 -17.69 -13.55 11.19
N LEU A 239 -16.46 -13.05 11.02
CA LEU A 239 -15.34 -13.83 10.49
C LEU A 239 -15.04 -15.05 11.37
N SER A 240 -14.99 -14.91 12.69
CA SER A 240 -14.78 -16.04 13.60
C SER A 240 -15.91 -17.07 13.55
N ARG A 241 -17.15 -16.65 13.24
CA ARG A 241 -18.26 -17.59 13.02
C ARG A 241 -18.05 -18.38 11.73
N LEU A 242 -17.70 -17.71 10.63
CA LEU A 242 -17.39 -18.36 9.35
C LEU A 242 -16.18 -19.28 9.48
N ASP A 243 -15.18 -18.90 10.26
CA ASP A 243 -13.98 -19.71 10.50
C ASP A 243 -14.33 -21.07 11.14
N ARG A 244 -15.13 -21.04 12.21
CA ARG A 244 -15.64 -22.24 12.87
C ARG A 244 -16.52 -23.08 11.95
N GLU A 245 -17.31 -22.44 11.10
CA GLU A 245 -18.13 -23.14 10.12
C GLU A 245 -17.27 -23.84 9.06
N ALA A 246 -16.22 -23.19 8.58
CA ALA A 246 -15.27 -23.77 7.63
C ALA A 246 -14.62 -25.03 8.21
N ASP A 247 -14.18 -24.96 9.46
CA ASP A 247 -13.56 -26.10 10.14
C ASP A 247 -14.54 -27.26 10.34
N ARG A 248 -15.80 -26.94 10.72
CA ARG A 248 -16.86 -27.95 10.82
C ARG A 248 -17.17 -28.61 9.47
N ARG A 249 -17.25 -27.84 8.38
CA ARG A 249 -17.48 -28.35 7.02
C ARG A 249 -16.33 -29.26 6.56
N ARG A 250 -15.08 -28.89 6.85
CA ARG A 250 -13.90 -29.71 6.55
C ARG A 250 -13.92 -31.03 7.30
N LEU A 251 -14.22 -31.01 8.60
CA LEU A 251 -14.33 -32.21 9.42
C LEU A 251 -15.46 -33.13 8.91
N ALA A 252 -16.64 -32.57 8.65
CA ALA A 252 -17.77 -33.32 8.12
C ALA A 252 -17.46 -33.95 6.75
N GLY A 253 -16.77 -33.21 5.86
CA GLY A 253 -16.29 -33.73 4.59
C GLY A 253 -15.30 -34.88 4.75
N ALA A 254 -14.32 -34.73 5.64
CA ALA A 254 -13.34 -35.78 5.92
C ALA A 254 -13.99 -37.06 6.47
N VAL A 255 -14.94 -36.91 7.41
CA VAL A 255 -15.73 -38.03 7.97
C VAL A 255 -16.54 -38.71 6.87
N SER A 256 -17.21 -37.94 6.00
CA SER A 256 -18.02 -38.49 4.90
C SER A 256 -17.16 -39.27 3.90
N ILE A 257 -16.00 -38.73 3.50
CA ILE A 257 -15.05 -39.42 2.62
C ILE A 257 -14.54 -40.70 3.30
N GLY A 258 -14.25 -40.66 4.60
CA GLY A 258 -13.85 -41.84 5.38
C GLY A 258 -14.89 -42.95 5.33
N PHE A 259 -16.18 -42.63 5.55
CA PHE A 259 -17.26 -43.61 5.42
C PHE A 259 -17.37 -44.20 4.02
N LEU A 260 -17.22 -43.38 2.96
CA LEU A 260 -17.23 -43.86 1.58
C LEU A 260 -16.07 -44.82 1.28
N LEU A 261 -14.87 -44.51 1.78
CA LEU A 261 -13.69 -45.38 1.63
C LEU A 261 -13.85 -46.70 2.38
N VAL A 262 -14.36 -46.67 3.62
CA VAL A 262 -14.65 -47.89 4.39
C VAL A 262 -15.70 -48.74 3.67
N GLY A 263 -16.79 -48.12 3.21
CA GLY A 263 -17.82 -48.81 2.42
C GLY A 263 -17.26 -49.46 1.15
N LEU A 264 -16.37 -48.75 0.43
CA LEU A 264 -15.69 -49.28 -0.75
C LEU A 264 -14.80 -50.50 -0.40
N ILE A 265 -14.04 -50.44 0.69
CA ILE A 265 -13.20 -51.54 1.16
C ILE A 265 -14.06 -52.77 1.49
N VAL A 266 -15.16 -52.59 2.22
CA VAL A 266 -16.09 -53.67 2.58
C VAL A 266 -16.70 -54.30 1.33
N ALA A 267 -17.14 -53.49 0.36
CA ALA A 267 -17.71 -53.97 -0.90
C ALA A 267 -16.69 -54.77 -1.73
N ILE A 268 -15.44 -54.31 -1.80
CA ILE A 268 -14.35 -55.04 -2.49
C ILE A 268 -14.07 -56.36 -1.78
N GLY A 269 -13.99 -56.37 -0.45
CA GLY A 269 -13.80 -57.57 0.36
C GLY A 269 -14.90 -58.60 0.12
N TYR A 270 -16.16 -58.16 0.18
CA TYR A 270 -17.33 -59.01 -0.06
C TYR A 270 -17.34 -59.63 -1.47
N ARG A 271 -16.99 -58.83 -2.50
CA ARG A 271 -16.91 -59.33 -3.88
C ARG A 271 -15.84 -60.40 -4.06
N ARG A 272 -14.69 -60.29 -3.37
CA ARG A 272 -13.64 -61.32 -3.42
C ARG A 272 -14.10 -62.63 -2.78
N THR A 273 -14.81 -62.56 -1.66
CA THR A 273 -15.32 -63.76 -0.97
C THR A 273 -16.41 -64.50 -1.76
N LEU A 274 -17.19 -63.81 -2.61
CA LEU A 274 -18.21 -64.47 -3.45
C LEU A 274 -17.65 -65.16 -4.71
N HIS A 275 -16.44 -64.81 -5.14
CA HIS A 275 -15.79 -65.37 -6.33
C HIS A 275 -14.65 -66.35 -6.00
N SER A 276 -14.49 -66.72 -4.71
CA SER A 276 -13.55 -67.74 -4.23
C SER A 276 -14.33 -69.01 -3.88
#